data_AF-A0A1E2UNY5-F1
#
_entry.id   AF-A0A1E2UNY5-F1
#
_cell.length_a   1.000
_cell.length_b   1.000
_cell.length_c   1.000
_cell.angle_alpha   90.00
_cell.angle_beta   90.00
_cell.angle_gamma   90.00
#
_symmetry.space_group_name_H-M   'P 1'
#
loop_
_entity.id
_entity.type
_entity.pdbx_description
1 polymer ?
#
loop_
_entity_poly.entity_id
_entity_poly.type
_entity_poly.pdbx_seq_one_letter_code
_entity_poly.pdbx_strand_id
1 'polypeptide(L)'
;MSRARQMIIILLFSLMSACGGGGGESDSEAGGGDGTDEPTPVINTPPEVDAGSDQTVTAGQSVTLAGSGSDGDGTVIDYQWTQLSGSAIDLTNADQVVASFTAPSVLSFENLEFSLTITDDAGEMVSDRVTITVNPQQLAALPDYGPDLDLCPATLSDRGDRVIHLCDCQSGAVTDCTPGDDANLGSALSPKRSIMAAIAAFNAGSDLAFCRGGVWHSDTALQLSASGCRSGTPCTLQDYGDSVQARPTIRITQAGNVDGMVFDPSDDQLSWQGIQIHNLQLSKQSRDGEGFGLFLFRNLNQVVMQCLEVDGFGIGVYLNSNDLESGDITLSDSHIHDNGVMGWLGGTHRTRLERNRFHNNGWLNASALQHNVYLSQMKSDGVVRGNWLSDSALDMNDQCVGTSLVAHNDNTVDLLIENNLIEERNPSPGCWGLTVDAAGSTTESHQRAVIRGNLVRNVGNLAIGVASCVDCIIENNIVVQTLIGGATGIASPNRSTAAPDLDVSGTVVRNNSVYFGGAASGRAYYVGERGGDYVVTNNIGYFANPQSGDSCYDFDLSADAYQLVNSNLCFGASFDSGTSGLDGMASSADPGFLDAPDDLRLESDSAARDRGTTLSVPTTDMLGNPRDTTPDLGAYETP
;
A
#
# COMPACT_ATOMS: atom_id res chain seq x y z
N MET A 1 -17.66 -4.09 -44.92
CA MET A 1 -16.90 -5.31 -44.61
C MET A 1 -17.27 -5.65 -43.17
N SER A 2 -18.14 -6.63 -42.91
CA SER A 2 -17.84 -8.07 -42.76
C SER A 2 -17.08 -8.40 -41.46
N ARG A 3 -17.59 -9.20 -40.51
CA ARG A 3 -18.97 -9.67 -40.25
C ARG A 3 -18.99 -10.34 -38.86
N ALA A 4 -19.99 -10.05 -38.03
CA ALA A 4 -20.29 -10.87 -36.83
C ALA A 4 -21.03 -12.17 -37.22
N ARG A 5 -21.10 -13.14 -36.29
CA ARG A 5 -21.95 -14.35 -36.45
C ARG A 5 -22.59 -14.77 -35.13
N GLN A 6 -23.91 -14.95 -35.16
CA GLN A 6 -24.75 -15.46 -34.07
C GLN A 6 -25.10 -16.95 -34.27
N MET A 7 -25.74 -17.52 -33.24
CA MET A 7 -26.36 -18.85 -33.12
C MET A 7 -27.26 -19.26 -34.31
N ILE A 8 -27.55 -20.58 -34.42
CA ILE A 8 -28.92 -21.14 -34.56
C ILE A 8 -28.93 -22.68 -34.38
N ILE A 9 -30.02 -23.20 -33.81
CA ILE A 9 -30.36 -24.61 -33.53
C ILE A 9 -31.12 -25.24 -34.71
N ILE A 10 -30.90 -26.52 -35.06
CA ILE A 10 -31.86 -27.34 -35.83
C ILE A 10 -31.90 -28.82 -35.34
N LEU A 11 -33.11 -29.36 -35.13
CA LEU A 11 -33.44 -30.79 -34.94
C LEU A 11 -33.43 -31.58 -36.27
N LEU A 12 -33.25 -32.91 -36.21
CA LEU A 12 -33.85 -33.81 -37.22
C LEU A 12 -34.28 -35.17 -36.66
N PHE A 13 -35.36 -35.70 -37.23
CA PHE A 13 -36.09 -36.93 -36.86
C PHE A 13 -36.43 -37.72 -38.15
N SER A 14 -37.04 -38.92 -38.02
CA SER A 14 -37.65 -39.82 -39.06
C SER A 14 -36.79 -41.02 -39.50
N LEU A 15 -37.16 -42.30 -39.21
CA LEU A 15 -38.21 -43.22 -39.73
C LEU A 15 -37.71 -44.07 -40.95
N MET A 16 -38.06 -45.35 -41.18
CA MET A 16 -39.15 -46.23 -40.67
C MET A 16 -38.88 -47.75 -40.89
N SER A 17 -39.66 -48.63 -40.21
CA SER A 17 -40.13 -50.00 -40.65
C SER A 17 -39.14 -51.20 -40.66
N ALA A 18 -39.55 -52.48 -40.57
CA ALA A 18 -40.75 -53.18 -40.01
C ALA A 18 -40.59 -54.74 -40.00
N CYS A 19 -41.57 -55.46 -39.40
CA CYS A 19 -41.73 -56.93 -39.26
C CYS A 19 -40.77 -57.68 -38.28
N GLY A 20 -41.16 -58.76 -37.59
CA GLY A 20 -42.50 -59.35 -37.39
C GLY A 20 -42.54 -60.89 -37.28
N GLY A 21 -42.71 -61.45 -36.08
CA GLY A 21 -42.95 -62.88 -35.79
C GLY A 21 -41.69 -63.78 -35.82
N GLY A 22 -41.63 -64.95 -35.14
CA GLY A 22 -42.53 -65.53 -34.14
C GLY A 22 -42.45 -67.07 -34.05
N GLY A 23 -42.22 -67.63 -32.86
CA GLY A 23 -42.51 -69.04 -32.48
C GLY A 23 -41.37 -70.08 -32.60
N GLY A 24 -41.45 -71.13 -31.77
CA GLY A 24 -40.68 -72.39 -31.89
C GLY A 24 -39.90 -72.80 -30.64
N GLU A 25 -40.37 -73.84 -29.94
CA GLU A 25 -39.71 -74.46 -28.77
C GLU A 25 -38.77 -75.62 -29.18
N SER A 26 -37.92 -76.07 -28.23
CA SER A 26 -37.35 -77.44 -28.12
C SER A 26 -36.24 -77.82 -29.14
N ASP A 27 -35.18 -78.60 -28.83
CA ASP A 27 -34.78 -79.35 -27.62
C ASP A 27 -33.26 -79.66 -27.56
N SER A 28 -32.82 -80.20 -26.41
CA SER A 28 -31.67 -81.13 -26.20
C SER A 28 -30.21 -80.64 -26.03
N GLU A 29 -29.78 -80.65 -24.76
CA GLU A 29 -28.57 -81.30 -24.19
C GLU A 29 -27.22 -81.32 -24.95
N ALA A 30 -26.14 -80.80 -24.32
CA ALA A 30 -25.25 -81.59 -23.45
C ALA A 30 -23.89 -80.91 -23.12
N GLY A 31 -23.57 -80.76 -21.82
CA GLY A 31 -22.20 -80.51 -21.26
C GLY A 31 -21.60 -79.10 -21.48
N GLY A 32 -20.77 -78.55 -20.58
CA GLY A 32 -20.36 -79.00 -19.24
C GLY A 32 -19.01 -78.37 -18.82
N GLY A 33 -18.96 -77.69 -17.65
CA GLY A 33 -17.77 -76.97 -17.14
C GLY A 33 -17.50 -75.65 -17.89
N ASP A 34 -17.15 -74.53 -17.26
CA ASP A 34 -16.28 -74.34 -16.10
C ASP A 34 -16.72 -73.11 -15.28
N GLY A 35 -16.41 -73.10 -13.99
CA GLY A 35 -16.82 -72.04 -13.07
C GLY A 35 -15.73 -70.99 -12.86
N THR A 36 -15.67 -70.00 -13.75
CA THR A 36 -14.89 -68.77 -13.53
C THR A 36 -15.85 -67.63 -13.19
N ASP A 37 -15.98 -67.31 -11.90
CA ASP A 37 -16.44 -65.98 -11.48
C ASP A 37 -15.38 -64.97 -11.95
N GLU A 38 -15.58 -64.43 -13.16
CA GLU A 38 -14.88 -63.24 -13.60
C GLU A 38 -15.39 -62.08 -12.75
N PRO A 39 -14.53 -61.37 -11.98
CA PRO A 39 -15.00 -60.27 -11.15
C PRO A 39 -15.55 -59.18 -12.08
N THR A 40 -16.85 -58.92 -11.96
CA THR A 40 -17.49 -57.81 -12.67
C THR A 40 -16.71 -56.53 -12.33
N PRO A 41 -16.25 -55.75 -13.32
CA PRO A 41 -15.46 -54.56 -13.05
C PRO A 41 -16.30 -53.61 -12.21
N VAL A 42 -15.81 -53.31 -11.00
CA VAL A 42 -16.40 -52.30 -10.13
C VAL A 42 -16.17 -50.95 -10.83
N ILE A 43 -17.26 -50.26 -11.15
CA ILE A 43 -17.18 -48.92 -11.73
C ILE A 43 -16.96 -47.97 -10.57
N ASN A 44 -15.83 -47.26 -10.56
CA ASN A 44 -15.50 -46.26 -9.55
C ASN A 44 -16.51 -45.10 -9.56
N THR A 45 -16.93 -44.65 -8.38
CA THR A 45 -17.75 -43.45 -8.23
C THR A 45 -16.85 -42.30 -7.79
N PRO A 46 -16.76 -41.18 -8.53
CA PRO A 46 -15.87 -40.07 -8.15
C PRO A 46 -16.16 -39.56 -6.74
N PRO A 47 -15.13 -39.22 -5.94
CA PRO A 47 -15.30 -38.82 -4.55
C PRO A 47 -15.98 -37.46 -4.42
N GLU A 48 -16.69 -37.25 -3.32
CA GLU A 48 -17.27 -35.96 -2.95
C GLU A 48 -16.25 -35.12 -2.16
N VAL A 49 -16.11 -33.85 -2.54
CA VAL A 49 -15.18 -32.88 -1.92
C VAL A 49 -15.92 -31.59 -1.58
N ASP A 50 -15.56 -30.99 -0.45
CA ASP A 50 -16.06 -29.71 0.04
C ASP A 50 -14.84 -28.92 0.56
N ALA A 51 -14.58 -27.72 0.02
CA ALA A 51 -13.47 -26.86 0.44
C ALA A 51 -13.79 -26.04 1.71
N GLY A 52 -14.98 -26.18 2.26
CA GLY A 52 -15.49 -25.39 3.37
C GLY A 52 -16.06 -24.05 2.92
N SER A 53 -16.72 -23.35 3.85
CA SER A 53 -17.34 -22.05 3.58
C SER A 53 -16.32 -20.93 3.37
N ASP A 54 -16.64 -20.00 2.47
CA ASP A 54 -15.96 -18.71 2.33
C ASP A 54 -15.77 -18.01 3.68
N GLN A 55 -14.65 -17.30 3.85
CA GLN A 55 -14.28 -16.65 5.10
C GLN A 55 -13.98 -15.16 4.89
N THR A 56 -14.26 -14.35 5.91
CA THR A 56 -13.84 -12.95 5.97
C THR A 56 -12.95 -12.75 7.20
N VAL A 57 -11.74 -12.25 7.00
CA VAL A 57 -10.69 -12.12 8.03
C VAL A 57 -10.01 -10.76 7.94
N THR A 58 -9.40 -10.28 9.01
CA THR A 58 -8.53 -9.10 8.96
C THR A 58 -7.10 -9.52 8.56
N ALA A 59 -6.39 -8.65 7.85
CA ALA A 59 -4.94 -8.72 7.66
C ALA A 59 -4.20 -9.15 8.94
N GLY A 60 -3.22 -10.05 8.81
CA GLY A 60 -2.44 -10.60 9.93
C GLY A 60 -3.15 -11.65 10.79
N GLN A 61 -4.45 -11.94 10.59
CA GLN A 61 -5.11 -13.05 11.30
C GLN A 61 -4.73 -14.42 10.71
N SER A 62 -4.64 -15.44 11.56
CA SER A 62 -4.47 -16.81 11.08
C SER A 62 -5.78 -17.33 10.46
N VAL A 63 -5.68 -17.86 9.25
CA VAL A 63 -6.76 -18.48 8.48
C VAL A 63 -6.57 -19.99 8.50
N THR A 64 -7.68 -20.72 8.68
CA THR A 64 -7.69 -22.19 8.61
C THR A 64 -8.60 -22.63 7.47
N LEU A 65 -8.04 -23.31 6.47
CA LEU A 65 -8.78 -23.94 5.38
C LEU A 65 -9.12 -25.36 5.83
N ALA A 66 -10.39 -25.61 6.15
CA ALA A 66 -10.87 -26.88 6.69
C ALA A 66 -11.89 -27.50 5.73
N GLY A 67 -11.40 -28.30 4.79
CA GLY A 67 -12.25 -29.02 3.84
C GLY A 67 -12.70 -30.38 4.36
N SER A 68 -13.37 -31.13 3.49
CA SER A 68 -13.67 -32.54 3.69
C SER A 68 -13.67 -33.30 2.36
N GLY A 69 -13.45 -34.62 2.46
CA GLY A 69 -13.52 -35.53 1.33
C GLY A 69 -14.15 -36.84 1.75
N SER A 70 -14.97 -37.44 0.90
CA SER A 70 -15.53 -38.77 1.14
C SER A 70 -15.71 -39.54 -0.17
N ASP A 71 -15.65 -40.85 -0.08
CA ASP A 71 -15.80 -41.76 -1.19
C ASP A 71 -16.90 -42.79 -0.83
N GLY A 72 -17.78 -43.07 -1.78
CA GLY A 72 -18.94 -43.94 -1.62
C GLY A 72 -18.67 -45.41 -1.92
N ASP A 73 -17.64 -45.74 -2.70
CA ASP A 73 -17.24 -47.11 -3.04
C ASP A 73 -15.75 -47.45 -2.82
N GLY A 74 -14.89 -46.45 -2.61
CA GLY A 74 -13.48 -46.58 -2.24
C GLY A 74 -13.06 -45.80 -0.98
N THR A 75 -11.87 -45.19 -1.04
CA THR A 75 -11.27 -44.33 -0.01
C THR A 75 -10.45 -43.19 -0.61
N VAL A 76 -10.58 -41.98 -0.05
CA VAL A 76 -9.69 -40.85 -0.37
C VAL A 76 -8.29 -41.11 0.16
N ILE A 77 -7.28 -41.06 -0.72
CA ILE A 77 -5.87 -41.35 -0.41
C ILE A 77 -4.96 -40.12 -0.40
N ASP A 78 -5.39 -39.00 -0.98
CA ASP A 78 -4.56 -37.80 -1.15
C ASP A 78 -5.40 -36.51 -1.07
N TYR A 79 -4.79 -35.43 -0.58
CA TYR A 79 -5.39 -34.10 -0.42
C TYR A 79 -4.38 -33.05 -0.87
N GLN A 80 -4.80 -32.08 -1.69
CA GLN A 80 -3.92 -30.99 -2.12
C GLN A 80 -4.68 -29.65 -2.17
N TRP A 81 -4.27 -28.72 -1.33
CA TRP A 81 -4.64 -27.31 -1.42
C TRP A 81 -3.76 -26.58 -2.43
N THR A 82 -4.37 -25.74 -3.27
CA THR A 82 -3.69 -24.90 -4.26
C THR A 82 -4.31 -23.51 -4.27
N GLN A 83 -3.50 -22.45 -4.19
CA GLN A 83 -3.98 -21.09 -4.40
C GLN A 83 -4.20 -20.82 -5.90
N LEU A 84 -5.31 -20.18 -6.24
CA LEU A 84 -5.69 -19.85 -7.61
C LEU A 84 -5.51 -18.36 -7.95
N SER A 85 -5.70 -17.46 -6.98
CA SER A 85 -5.60 -16.01 -7.18
C SER A 85 -5.32 -15.25 -5.87
N GLY A 86 -4.99 -13.96 -6.01
CA GLY A 86 -4.64 -13.05 -4.92
C GLY A 86 -3.14 -13.04 -4.57
N SER A 87 -2.77 -12.27 -3.55
CA SER A 87 -1.44 -12.20 -2.93
C SER A 87 -0.93 -13.60 -2.59
N ALA A 88 0.29 -13.93 -3.01
CA ALA A 88 0.84 -15.27 -2.86
C ALA A 88 0.99 -15.70 -1.38
N ILE A 89 0.45 -16.87 -1.03
CA ILE A 89 0.41 -17.42 0.33
C ILE A 89 1.21 -18.71 0.44
N ASP A 90 2.11 -18.75 1.42
CA ASP A 90 2.74 -19.99 1.88
C ASP A 90 1.77 -20.78 2.78
N LEU A 91 1.13 -21.81 2.21
CA LEU A 91 0.21 -22.69 2.93
C LEU A 91 0.97 -23.71 3.79
N THR A 92 0.72 -23.68 5.10
CA THR A 92 1.14 -24.75 6.02
C THR A 92 0.18 -25.94 5.88
N ASN A 93 0.71 -27.16 5.80
CA ASN A 93 -0.04 -28.41 5.63
C ASN A 93 -0.92 -28.45 4.36
N ALA A 94 -0.41 -27.93 3.23
CA ALA A 94 -1.13 -27.94 1.95
C ALA A 94 -1.48 -29.34 1.43
N ASP A 95 -0.80 -30.39 1.91
CA ASP A 95 -1.02 -31.81 1.60
C ASP A 95 -1.99 -32.52 2.58
N GLN A 96 -2.70 -31.75 3.43
CA GLN A 96 -3.65 -32.25 4.42
C GLN A 96 -5.06 -31.71 4.18
N VAL A 97 -6.06 -32.42 4.70
CA VAL A 97 -7.48 -31.97 4.67
C VAL A 97 -7.71 -30.64 5.42
N VAL A 98 -6.83 -30.29 6.37
CA VAL A 98 -6.80 -28.97 7.03
C VAL A 98 -5.44 -28.30 6.80
N ALA A 99 -5.46 -27.17 6.08
CA ALA A 99 -4.31 -26.29 5.87
C ALA A 99 -4.49 -24.97 6.63
N SER A 100 -3.41 -24.21 6.83
CA SER A 100 -3.47 -22.89 7.47
C SER A 100 -2.42 -21.91 6.93
N PHE A 101 -2.72 -20.62 7.07
CA PHE A 101 -1.82 -19.52 6.73
C PHE A 101 -2.08 -18.30 7.62
N THR A 102 -1.26 -17.26 7.47
CA THR A 102 -1.52 -15.93 8.03
C THR A 102 -2.03 -15.04 6.91
N ALA A 103 -3.19 -14.41 7.10
CA ALA A 103 -3.79 -13.51 6.13
C ALA A 103 -2.80 -12.39 5.75
N PRO A 104 -2.58 -12.11 4.46
CA PRO A 104 -1.61 -11.13 4.00
C PRO A 104 -1.96 -9.74 4.53
N SER A 105 -0.95 -8.87 4.63
CA SER A 105 -1.20 -7.46 4.89
C SER A 105 -1.81 -6.81 3.65
N VAL A 106 -3.09 -6.47 3.73
CA VAL A 106 -3.84 -5.81 2.66
C VAL A 106 -4.24 -4.41 3.09
N LEU A 107 -4.27 -3.50 2.13
CA LEU A 107 -4.50 -2.06 2.38
C LEU A 107 -5.88 -1.61 1.92
N SER A 108 -6.52 -2.41 1.07
CA SER A 108 -7.96 -2.47 0.81
C SER A 108 -8.37 -3.95 0.90
N PHE A 109 -9.66 -4.28 0.86
CA PHE A 109 -10.04 -5.70 0.83
C PHE A 109 -9.40 -6.42 -0.37
N GLU A 110 -9.06 -7.70 -0.19
CA GLU A 110 -8.53 -8.59 -1.23
C GLU A 110 -9.19 -9.97 -1.13
N ASN A 111 -9.51 -10.57 -2.27
CA ASN A 111 -10.00 -11.95 -2.33
C ASN A 111 -8.89 -12.91 -2.74
N LEU A 112 -8.64 -13.91 -1.91
CA LEU A 112 -7.77 -15.04 -2.20
C LEU A 112 -8.65 -16.26 -2.54
N GLU A 113 -8.55 -16.81 -3.76
CA GLU A 113 -9.20 -18.10 -4.07
C GLU A 113 -8.24 -19.26 -3.81
N PHE A 114 -8.74 -20.29 -3.12
CA PHE A 114 -8.07 -21.57 -2.94
C PHE A 114 -8.94 -22.71 -3.48
N SER A 115 -8.29 -23.80 -3.87
CA SER A 115 -8.97 -25.04 -4.24
C SER A 115 -8.40 -26.23 -3.48
N LEU A 116 -9.29 -27.06 -2.94
CA LEU A 116 -8.97 -28.38 -2.43
C LEU A 116 -9.22 -29.40 -3.54
N THR A 117 -8.19 -30.15 -3.92
CA THR A 117 -8.31 -31.35 -4.76
C THR A 117 -8.12 -32.59 -3.90
N ILE A 118 -8.93 -33.62 -4.10
CA ILE A 118 -8.76 -34.93 -3.47
C ILE A 118 -8.62 -36.03 -4.53
N THR A 119 -7.90 -37.11 -4.18
CA THR A 119 -7.74 -38.30 -5.04
C THR A 119 -8.21 -39.56 -4.32
N ASP A 120 -8.97 -40.43 -5.00
CA ASP A 120 -9.41 -41.74 -4.48
C ASP A 120 -8.41 -42.88 -4.76
N ASP A 121 -8.66 -44.09 -4.23
CA ASP A 121 -7.80 -45.26 -4.44
C ASP A 121 -7.90 -45.88 -5.85
N ALA A 122 -8.81 -45.41 -6.70
CA ALA A 122 -8.84 -45.69 -8.13
C ALA A 122 -8.04 -44.66 -8.98
N GLY A 123 -7.68 -43.51 -8.40
CA GLY A 123 -6.93 -42.42 -9.03
C GLY A 123 -7.78 -41.34 -9.70
N GLU A 124 -9.10 -41.27 -9.44
CA GLU A 124 -9.95 -40.17 -9.90
C GLU A 124 -9.71 -38.93 -9.00
N MET A 125 -9.76 -37.73 -9.59
CA MET A 125 -9.50 -36.47 -8.88
C MET A 125 -10.70 -35.53 -9.01
N VAL A 126 -11.16 -34.99 -7.88
CA VAL A 126 -12.25 -34.00 -7.82
C VAL A 126 -11.79 -32.80 -7.00
N SER A 127 -12.23 -31.60 -7.37
CA SER A 127 -11.86 -30.35 -6.68
C SER A 127 -13.03 -29.43 -6.40
N ASP A 128 -12.94 -28.72 -5.27
CA ASP A 128 -13.84 -27.63 -4.87
C ASP A 128 -13.04 -26.36 -4.51
N ARG A 129 -13.70 -25.23 -4.27
CA ARG A 129 -13.08 -23.92 -4.01
C ARG A 129 -13.64 -23.19 -2.81
N VAL A 130 -12.79 -22.39 -2.19
CA VAL A 130 -13.15 -21.46 -1.11
C VAL A 130 -12.49 -20.09 -1.35
N THR A 131 -13.22 -19.03 -1.04
CA THR A 131 -12.77 -17.64 -1.13
C THR A 131 -12.49 -17.09 0.26
N ILE A 132 -11.31 -16.50 0.44
CA ILE A 132 -10.94 -15.79 1.66
C ILE A 132 -10.91 -14.29 1.35
N THR A 133 -11.89 -13.55 1.86
CA THR A 133 -11.92 -12.08 1.83
C THR A 133 -11.05 -11.55 2.97
N VAL A 134 -9.91 -10.97 2.64
CA VAL A 134 -9.02 -10.33 3.62
C VAL A 134 -9.37 -8.85 3.65
N ASN A 135 -9.70 -8.31 4.82
CA ASN A 135 -9.96 -6.89 5.05
C ASN A 135 -8.70 -6.20 5.61
N PRO A 136 -8.48 -4.90 5.32
CA PRO A 136 -7.36 -4.16 5.89
C PRO A 136 -7.48 -4.05 7.41
N GLN A 137 -6.34 -3.92 8.09
CA GLN A 137 -6.33 -3.64 9.52
C GLN A 137 -6.91 -2.24 9.79
N GLN A 138 -7.83 -2.15 10.77
CA GLN A 138 -8.54 -0.91 11.07
C GLN A 138 -7.56 0.16 11.57
N LEU A 139 -7.50 1.33 10.89
CA LEU A 139 -6.60 2.45 11.26
C LEU A 139 -6.84 3.00 12.68
N ALA A 140 -8.01 2.77 13.28
CA ALA A 140 -8.29 3.13 14.68
C ALA A 140 -7.56 2.24 15.72
N ALA A 141 -6.96 1.12 15.29
CA ALA A 141 -6.33 0.12 16.13
C ALA A 141 -4.94 -0.28 15.61
N LEU A 142 -4.10 0.72 15.33
CA LEU A 142 -2.65 0.55 15.21
C LEU A 142 -1.98 0.84 16.57
N PRO A 143 -1.61 -0.18 17.34
CA PRO A 143 -0.47 -0.12 18.25
C PRO A 143 0.76 0.55 17.64
N ASP A 144 1.70 0.97 18.49
CA ASP A 144 3.06 1.34 18.12
C ASP A 144 3.82 0.12 17.56
N TYR A 145 3.47 -0.25 16.33
CA TYR A 145 4.18 -1.25 15.58
C TYR A 145 5.47 -0.62 15.04
N GLY A 146 6.61 -1.16 15.47
CA GLY A 146 7.83 -1.09 14.66
C GLY A 146 7.59 -1.72 13.28
N PRO A 147 8.58 -1.70 12.37
CA PRO A 147 8.46 -2.43 11.11
C PRO A 147 8.09 -3.89 11.42
N ASP A 148 6.95 -4.34 10.89
CA ASP A 148 6.45 -5.69 11.13
C ASP A 148 7.40 -6.69 10.45
N LEU A 149 8.28 -7.29 11.24
CA LEU A 149 9.35 -8.16 10.73
C LEU A 149 8.80 -9.45 10.11
N ASP A 150 7.54 -9.81 10.42
CA ASP A 150 6.85 -10.95 9.83
C ASP A 150 6.40 -10.65 8.38
N LEU A 151 6.41 -9.39 7.93
CA LEU A 151 6.15 -8.97 6.54
C LEU A 151 7.42 -8.89 5.68
N CYS A 152 8.58 -9.28 6.19
CA CYS A 152 9.84 -9.30 5.45
C CYS A 152 10.12 -10.70 4.86
N PRO A 153 9.71 -11.00 3.60
CA PRO A 153 9.95 -12.30 3.01
C PRO A 153 11.46 -12.56 2.88
N ALA A 154 11.90 -13.76 3.26
CA ALA A 154 13.31 -14.15 3.23
C ALA A 154 13.82 -14.32 1.78
N THR A 155 14.09 -13.20 1.10
CA THR A 155 14.70 -13.20 -0.24
C THR A 155 16.17 -13.56 -0.16
N LEU A 156 16.46 -14.86 -0.31
CA LEU A 156 17.77 -15.35 -0.69
C LEU A 156 17.86 -15.33 -2.23
N SER A 157 18.81 -14.57 -2.78
CA SER A 157 18.98 -14.38 -4.23
C SER A 157 18.90 -15.68 -5.03
N ASP A 158 18.09 -15.68 -6.09
CA ASP A 158 17.98 -16.75 -7.09
C ASP A 158 19.33 -17.10 -7.75
N ARG A 159 20.32 -16.20 -7.65
CA ARG A 159 21.68 -16.35 -8.20
C ARG A 159 22.63 -16.89 -7.13
N GLY A 160 22.24 -17.94 -6.41
CA GLY A 160 22.97 -18.49 -5.26
C GLY A 160 24.46 -18.83 -5.49
N ASP A 161 24.89 -19.04 -6.74
CA ASP A 161 26.30 -19.23 -7.13
C ASP A 161 27.12 -17.94 -7.19
N ARG A 162 26.47 -16.78 -7.12
CA ARG A 162 27.05 -15.42 -7.20
C ARG A 162 26.91 -14.60 -5.92
N VAL A 163 26.35 -15.17 -4.86
CA VAL A 163 26.15 -14.50 -3.57
C VAL A 163 27.45 -14.50 -2.75
N ILE A 164 28.04 -13.32 -2.59
CA ILE A 164 29.19 -13.07 -1.74
C ILE A 164 28.72 -12.75 -0.33
N HIS A 165 28.98 -13.68 0.59
CA HIS A 165 28.64 -13.57 1.99
C HIS A 165 29.71 -12.78 2.75
N LEU A 166 29.27 -11.89 3.64
CA LEU A 166 30.10 -10.99 4.43
C LEU A 166 29.73 -11.05 5.90
N CYS A 167 30.73 -11.02 6.78
CA CYS A 167 30.51 -10.78 8.20
C CYS A 167 31.64 -9.95 8.80
N ASP A 168 31.31 -8.82 9.41
CA ASP A 168 32.21 -8.10 10.31
C ASP A 168 31.49 -7.75 11.61
N CYS A 169 32.24 -7.74 12.69
CA CYS A 169 31.73 -7.68 14.05
C CYS A 169 32.32 -6.46 14.75
N GLN A 170 32.15 -5.30 14.13
CA GLN A 170 32.65 -4.04 14.64
C GLN A 170 31.77 -3.51 15.78
N SER A 171 32.14 -2.38 16.38
CA SER A 171 31.44 -1.86 17.57
C SER A 171 29.95 -1.61 17.28
N GLY A 172 29.09 -2.30 18.02
CA GLY A 172 27.64 -2.36 17.82
C GLY A 172 27.11 -3.73 17.40
N ALA A 173 27.96 -4.67 16.97
CA ALA A 173 27.55 -6.03 16.61
C ALA A 173 27.09 -6.86 17.81
N VAL A 174 26.29 -7.89 17.53
CA VAL A 174 25.85 -8.87 18.52
C VAL A 174 27.04 -9.67 19.08
N THR A 175 26.93 -10.15 20.32
CA THR A 175 28.04 -10.74 21.08
C THR A 175 28.58 -12.06 20.52
N ASP A 176 27.76 -12.77 19.75
CA ASP A 176 28.04 -14.05 19.09
C ASP A 176 28.45 -13.90 17.62
N CYS A 177 28.50 -12.65 17.11
CA CYS A 177 28.98 -12.34 15.77
C CYS A 177 30.41 -12.88 15.55
N THR A 178 30.59 -13.64 14.48
CA THR A 178 31.89 -14.21 14.08
C THR A 178 32.39 -13.57 12.80
N PRO A 179 33.48 -12.78 12.83
CA PRO A 179 33.92 -12.03 11.64
C PRO A 179 34.55 -12.97 10.60
N GLY A 180 34.36 -12.63 9.32
CA GLY A 180 34.99 -13.28 8.18
C GLY A 180 36.45 -12.86 7.97
N ASP A 181 36.98 -13.21 6.80
CA ASP A 181 38.31 -12.80 6.32
C ASP A 181 38.22 -12.46 4.83
N ASP A 182 38.77 -11.32 4.39
CA ASP A 182 38.72 -10.91 2.98
C ASP A 182 39.52 -11.83 2.05
N ALA A 183 40.44 -12.64 2.59
CA ALA A 183 41.11 -13.72 1.89
C ALA A 183 40.18 -14.88 1.52
N ASN A 184 39.01 -15.02 2.18
CA ASN A 184 38.03 -16.04 1.87
C ASN A 184 37.35 -15.79 0.52
N LEU A 185 36.78 -16.83 -0.08
CA LEU A 185 36.05 -16.70 -1.34
C LEU A 185 34.66 -16.02 -1.18
N GLY A 186 34.09 -16.00 0.03
CA GLY A 186 32.80 -15.34 0.30
C GLY A 186 31.60 -16.31 0.30
N SER A 187 31.76 -17.53 0.79
CA SER A 187 30.63 -18.45 1.02
C SER A 187 30.05 -18.26 2.42
N ALA A 188 28.81 -18.70 2.68
CA ALA A 188 28.18 -18.58 4.00
C ALA A 188 29.03 -19.14 5.17
N LEU A 189 29.77 -20.24 4.93
CA LEU A 189 30.65 -20.88 5.92
C LEU A 189 32.05 -20.26 6.00
N SER A 190 32.42 -19.41 5.04
CA SER A 190 33.71 -18.74 4.93
C SER A 190 33.49 -17.37 4.28
N PRO A 191 32.85 -16.44 5.02
CA PRO A 191 32.46 -15.15 4.48
C PRO A 191 33.67 -14.23 4.35
N LYS A 192 33.56 -13.25 3.45
CA LYS A 192 34.43 -12.07 3.42
C LYS A 192 34.14 -11.19 4.64
N ARG A 193 34.94 -10.15 4.84
CA ARG A 193 34.84 -9.30 6.03
C ARG A 193 34.43 -7.87 5.68
N SER A 194 35.29 -7.13 5.01
CA SER A 194 35.23 -5.67 5.01
C SER A 194 34.20 -5.10 4.04
N ILE A 195 33.78 -3.85 4.31
CA ILE A 195 32.90 -3.10 3.40
C ILE A 195 33.58 -2.80 2.05
N MET A 196 34.92 -2.72 2.03
CA MET A 196 35.70 -2.59 0.80
C MET A 196 35.60 -3.86 -0.06
N ALA A 197 35.55 -5.04 0.57
CA ALA A 197 35.35 -6.30 -0.13
C ALA A 197 33.91 -6.43 -0.66
N ALA A 198 32.90 -5.91 0.07
CA ALA A 198 31.52 -5.78 -0.41
C ALA A 198 31.43 -4.91 -1.67
N ILE A 199 31.95 -3.68 -1.62
CA ILE A 199 31.96 -2.75 -2.77
C ILE A 199 32.65 -3.41 -3.98
N ALA A 200 33.81 -4.03 -3.79
CA ALA A 200 34.54 -4.69 -4.87
C ALA A 200 33.78 -5.87 -5.49
N ALA A 201 33.05 -6.65 -4.68
CA ALA A 201 32.23 -7.77 -5.15
C ALA A 201 30.99 -7.29 -5.92
N PHE A 202 30.24 -6.32 -5.38
CA PHE A 202 29.05 -5.78 -6.05
C PHE A 202 29.41 -5.11 -7.39
N ASN A 203 30.50 -4.34 -7.42
CA ASN A 203 30.99 -3.68 -8.64
C ASN A 203 31.53 -4.67 -9.68
N ALA A 204 31.76 -5.94 -9.31
CA ALA A 204 32.05 -7.05 -10.22
C ALA A 204 30.78 -7.80 -10.69
N GLY A 205 29.59 -7.41 -10.23
CA GLY A 205 28.30 -8.01 -10.58
C GLY A 205 27.84 -9.16 -9.67
N SER A 206 28.40 -9.27 -8.46
CA SER A 206 27.95 -10.23 -7.43
C SER A 206 26.77 -9.70 -6.62
N ASP A 207 25.99 -10.63 -6.06
CA ASP A 207 25.06 -10.31 -4.97
C ASP A 207 25.80 -10.28 -3.63
N LEU A 208 25.29 -9.50 -2.67
CA LEU A 208 25.88 -9.37 -1.34
C LEU A 208 24.90 -9.88 -0.28
N ALA A 209 25.38 -10.78 0.58
CA ALA A 209 24.67 -11.21 1.77
C ALA A 209 25.46 -10.81 3.02
N PHE A 210 24.86 -9.98 3.88
CA PHE A 210 25.47 -9.49 5.12
C PHE A 210 24.97 -10.31 6.32
N CYS A 211 25.86 -10.76 7.20
CA CYS A 211 25.46 -11.57 8.35
C CYS A 211 24.55 -10.77 9.30
N ARG A 212 23.45 -11.40 9.74
CA ARG A 212 22.62 -10.91 10.83
C ARG A 212 23.46 -10.65 12.09
N GLY A 213 23.12 -9.58 12.79
CA GLY A 213 23.86 -9.06 13.94
C GLY A 213 25.26 -8.50 13.63
N GLY A 214 25.72 -8.53 12.38
CA GLY A 214 26.98 -7.93 11.93
C GLY A 214 26.90 -6.40 11.84
N VAL A 215 28.05 -5.76 12.02
CA VAL A 215 28.19 -4.30 11.90
C VAL A 215 29.46 -3.93 11.15
N TRP A 216 29.31 -3.06 10.16
CA TRP A 216 30.38 -2.49 9.33
C TRP A 216 30.42 -0.98 9.52
N HIS A 217 31.60 -0.42 9.82
CA HIS A 217 31.82 1.03 9.79
C HIS A 217 32.47 1.43 8.47
N SER A 218 32.14 2.63 7.99
CA SER A 218 32.76 3.24 6.82
C SER A 218 32.93 4.75 7.01
N ASP A 219 34.14 5.26 6.77
CA ASP A 219 34.42 6.69 6.74
C ASP A 219 34.14 7.33 5.36
N THR A 220 33.64 6.52 4.40
CA THR A 220 33.33 6.95 3.03
C THR A 220 32.02 6.34 2.52
N ALA A 221 31.36 6.99 1.57
CA ALA A 221 30.19 6.45 0.90
C ALA A 221 30.49 5.15 0.14
N LEU A 222 29.52 4.23 0.14
CA LEU A 222 29.57 2.98 -0.60
C LEU A 222 29.18 3.26 -2.06
N GLN A 223 30.19 3.40 -2.92
CA GLN A 223 30.02 3.66 -4.35
C GLN A 223 29.74 2.35 -5.10
N LEU A 224 28.46 2.09 -5.39
CA LEU A 224 27.97 0.80 -5.88
C LEU A 224 27.59 0.88 -7.38
N SER A 225 28.29 0.11 -8.22
CA SER A 225 28.06 0.06 -9.65
C SER A 225 27.10 -1.06 -10.04
N ALA A 226 25.85 -0.68 -10.34
CA ALA A 226 24.84 -1.62 -10.85
C ALA A 226 24.96 -1.90 -12.37
N SER A 227 26.11 -1.62 -12.99
CA SER A 227 26.33 -1.78 -14.44
C SER A 227 26.17 -3.23 -14.94
N GLY A 228 26.30 -4.23 -14.06
CA GLY A 228 26.04 -5.64 -14.32
C GLY A 228 24.58 -6.10 -14.13
N CYS A 229 23.71 -5.26 -13.55
CA CYS A 229 22.37 -5.63 -13.08
C CYS A 229 21.31 -5.46 -14.19
N ARG A 230 20.31 -6.34 -14.24
CA ARG A 230 19.27 -6.33 -15.29
C ARG A 230 17.90 -6.69 -14.71
N SER A 231 16.83 -6.25 -15.36
CA SER A 231 15.44 -6.57 -14.98
C SER A 231 15.20 -8.05 -14.64
N GLY A 232 15.55 -8.96 -15.56
CA GLY A 232 15.37 -10.41 -15.37
C GLY A 232 16.52 -11.13 -14.64
N THR A 233 17.55 -10.40 -14.19
CA THR A 233 18.65 -10.90 -13.36
C THR A 233 19.13 -9.76 -12.45
N PRO A 234 18.34 -9.39 -11.43
CA PRO A 234 18.66 -8.25 -10.56
C PRO A 234 19.95 -8.48 -9.79
N CYS A 235 20.52 -7.41 -9.23
CA CYS A 235 21.55 -7.54 -8.20
C CYS A 235 20.95 -7.20 -6.83
N THR A 236 21.26 -8.02 -5.84
CA THR A 236 20.63 -8.00 -4.52
C THR A 236 21.67 -7.72 -3.43
N LEU A 237 21.38 -6.76 -2.57
CA LEU A 237 22.00 -6.58 -1.27
C LEU A 237 20.99 -7.03 -0.22
N GLN A 238 21.35 -8.02 0.59
CA GLN A 238 20.43 -8.70 1.51
C GLN A 238 21.15 -9.13 2.80
N ASP A 239 20.42 -9.66 3.76
CA ASP A 239 20.95 -10.36 4.92
C ASP A 239 21.19 -11.87 4.65
N TYR A 240 21.85 -12.53 5.61
CA TYR A 240 21.74 -13.97 5.84
C TYR A 240 21.98 -14.31 7.31
N GLY A 241 21.46 -15.44 7.77
CA GLY A 241 21.64 -15.93 9.15
C GLY A 241 20.30 -16.20 9.83
N ASP A 242 20.31 -16.18 11.16
CA ASP A 242 19.11 -16.33 11.98
C ASP A 242 18.29 -15.03 11.96
N SER A 243 17.02 -15.10 11.57
CA SER A 243 16.13 -13.93 11.52
C SER A 243 15.80 -13.33 12.89
N VAL A 244 16.03 -14.09 13.98
CA VAL A 244 15.91 -13.62 15.37
C VAL A 244 17.05 -12.66 15.75
N GLN A 245 18.19 -12.72 15.06
CA GLN A 245 19.27 -11.74 15.24
C GLN A 245 18.92 -10.41 14.54
N ALA A 246 19.44 -9.31 15.08
CA ALA A 246 19.26 -7.96 14.52
C ALA A 246 19.66 -7.87 13.04
N ARG A 247 19.06 -6.93 12.31
CA ARG A 247 19.42 -6.62 10.92
C ARG A 247 20.93 -6.29 10.80
N PRO A 248 21.58 -6.56 9.67
CA PRO A 248 22.97 -6.17 9.45
C PRO A 248 23.06 -4.64 9.36
N THR A 249 23.91 -3.99 10.16
CA THR A 249 24.04 -2.52 10.15
C THR A 249 25.30 -2.07 9.41
N ILE A 250 25.13 -1.21 8.40
CA ILE A 250 26.21 -0.43 7.81
C ILE A 250 26.13 0.98 8.42
N ARG A 251 27.23 1.43 9.02
CA ARG A 251 27.32 2.70 9.74
C ARG A 251 28.34 3.63 9.11
N ILE A 252 27.89 4.81 8.70
CA ILE A 252 28.78 5.90 8.31
C ILE A 252 29.30 6.59 9.57
N THR A 253 30.61 6.51 9.78
CA THR A 253 31.32 7.04 10.95
C THR A 253 31.90 8.43 10.74
N GLN A 254 32.10 8.83 9.48
CA GLN A 254 32.60 10.14 9.11
C GLN A 254 31.48 11.21 9.14
N ALA A 255 31.75 12.32 9.82
CA ALA A 255 30.88 13.49 9.89
C ALA A 255 31.01 14.39 8.64
N GLY A 256 30.01 15.24 8.42
CA GLY A 256 29.90 16.11 7.24
C GLY A 256 29.26 15.38 6.05
N ASN A 257 29.38 15.94 4.85
CA ASN A 257 28.70 15.43 3.65
C ASN A 257 29.33 14.12 3.13
N VAL A 258 28.93 13.01 3.74
CA VAL A 258 29.25 11.63 3.38
C VAL A 258 27.94 10.83 3.41
N ASP A 259 27.64 10.21 2.27
CA ASP A 259 26.46 9.38 2.04
C ASP A 259 26.64 7.94 2.55
N GLY A 260 25.55 7.20 2.68
CA GLY A 260 25.52 5.77 2.95
C GLY A 260 25.84 4.96 1.68
N MET A 261 24.80 4.62 0.92
CA MET A 261 24.90 3.91 -0.36
C MET A 261 24.61 4.85 -1.53
N VAL A 262 25.48 4.84 -2.54
CA VAL A 262 25.36 5.68 -3.74
C VAL A 262 25.27 4.81 -4.98
N PHE A 263 24.18 4.96 -5.72
CA PHE A 263 23.98 4.39 -7.05
C PHE A 263 23.93 5.54 -8.05
N ASP A 264 25.03 5.69 -8.80
CA ASP A 264 25.19 6.73 -9.81
C ASP A 264 25.88 6.13 -11.06
N PRO A 265 25.19 6.07 -12.23
CA PRO A 265 25.76 5.63 -13.49
C PRO A 265 27.00 6.40 -13.98
N SER A 266 27.36 7.53 -13.37
CA SER A 266 28.49 8.42 -13.69
C SER A 266 28.36 9.21 -15.01
N ASP A 267 27.49 8.79 -15.92
CA ASP A 267 27.19 9.37 -17.23
C ASP A 267 25.66 9.34 -17.46
N ASP A 268 25.05 10.46 -17.86
CA ASP A 268 23.61 10.55 -18.14
C ASP A 268 23.17 9.71 -19.37
N GLN A 269 24.11 9.14 -20.14
CA GLN A 269 23.82 8.18 -21.22
C GLN A 269 23.80 6.72 -20.76
N LEU A 270 24.15 6.44 -19.49
CA LEU A 270 24.15 5.09 -18.92
C LEU A 270 22.93 4.90 -18.02
N SER A 271 22.16 3.84 -18.30
CA SER A 271 21.03 3.40 -17.48
C SER A 271 21.38 2.13 -16.72
N TRP A 272 21.10 2.08 -15.42
CA TRP A 272 21.19 0.88 -14.60
C TRP A 272 19.81 0.42 -14.16
N GLN A 273 19.60 -0.90 -14.04
CA GLN A 273 18.29 -1.45 -13.69
C GLN A 273 18.36 -2.76 -12.91
N GLY A 274 17.29 -3.08 -12.19
CA GLY A 274 17.18 -4.33 -11.42
C GLY A 274 18.10 -4.31 -10.20
N ILE A 275 17.92 -3.31 -9.34
CA ILE A 275 18.66 -3.17 -8.07
C ILE A 275 17.70 -3.54 -6.95
N GLN A 276 18.13 -4.43 -6.06
CA GLN A 276 17.36 -4.85 -4.89
C GLN A 276 18.19 -4.60 -3.63
N ILE A 277 17.59 -3.96 -2.64
CA ILE A 277 18.17 -3.72 -1.31
C ILE A 277 17.13 -4.18 -0.30
N HIS A 278 17.47 -5.19 0.48
CA HIS A 278 16.54 -5.89 1.34
C HIS A 278 17.10 -6.03 2.76
N ASN A 279 16.31 -5.66 3.77
CA ASN A 279 16.52 -6.07 5.17
C ASN A 279 17.86 -5.64 5.82
N LEU A 280 18.38 -4.47 5.42
CA LEU A 280 19.59 -3.84 5.97
C LEU A 280 19.26 -2.60 6.79
N GLN A 281 20.10 -2.29 7.79
CA GLN A 281 20.13 -0.97 8.42
C GLN A 281 21.26 -0.11 7.85
N LEU A 282 20.93 1.13 7.49
CA LEU A 282 21.88 2.19 7.17
C LEU A 282 21.80 3.25 8.27
N SER A 283 22.91 3.50 8.97
CA SER A 283 22.94 4.48 10.07
C SER A 283 24.08 5.50 9.86
N LYS A 284 23.89 6.74 10.31
CA LYS A 284 24.97 7.74 10.39
C LYS A 284 25.22 8.16 11.83
N GLN A 285 26.47 7.98 12.27
CA GLN A 285 26.84 8.19 13.67
C GLN A 285 26.82 9.66 14.10
N SER A 286 27.16 10.59 13.20
CA SER A 286 27.32 12.00 13.56
C SER A 286 26.00 12.73 13.80
N ARG A 287 24.90 12.29 13.16
CA ARG A 287 23.58 12.94 13.18
C ARG A 287 23.67 14.47 13.00
N ASP A 288 24.53 14.88 12.06
CA ASP A 288 24.83 16.28 11.73
C ASP A 288 23.88 16.88 10.68
N GLY A 289 22.96 16.06 10.15
CA GLY A 289 22.01 16.43 9.10
C GLY A 289 22.65 16.61 7.71
N GLU A 290 23.86 16.10 7.51
CA GLU A 290 24.56 16.11 6.23
C GLU A 290 24.50 14.73 5.54
N GLY A 291 24.64 14.71 4.20
CA GLY A 291 24.66 13.49 3.39
C GLY A 291 23.33 12.71 3.35
N PHE A 292 23.29 11.68 2.52
CA PHE A 292 22.10 10.90 2.20
C PHE A 292 22.27 9.42 2.59
N GLY A 293 21.26 8.77 3.15
CA GLY A 293 21.32 7.35 3.50
C GLY A 293 21.42 6.47 2.25
N LEU A 294 20.46 6.66 1.34
CA LEU A 294 20.44 6.12 -0.01
C LEU A 294 20.39 7.28 -1.01
N PHE A 295 21.40 7.37 -1.89
CA PHE A 295 21.42 8.33 -2.99
C PHE A 295 21.26 7.58 -4.32
N LEU A 296 20.11 7.81 -4.95
CA LEU A 296 19.72 7.25 -6.25
C LEU A 296 19.77 8.38 -7.28
N PHE A 297 20.82 8.40 -8.12
CA PHE A 297 21.11 9.53 -9.01
C PHE A 297 21.07 9.15 -10.49
N ARG A 298 20.57 10.07 -11.32
CA ARG A 298 20.45 9.94 -12.79
C ARG A 298 19.58 8.75 -13.22
N ASN A 299 19.98 8.03 -14.27
CA ASN A 299 19.14 7.05 -14.95
C ASN A 299 19.14 5.70 -14.24
N LEU A 300 18.19 5.54 -13.34
CA LEU A 300 17.94 4.32 -12.57
C LEU A 300 16.52 3.81 -12.84
N ASN A 301 16.41 2.51 -13.05
CA ASN A 301 15.15 1.84 -13.33
C ASN A 301 14.96 0.60 -12.46
N GLN A 302 13.73 0.27 -12.06
CA GLN A 302 13.43 -0.97 -11.34
C GLN A 302 14.33 -1.17 -10.11
N VAL A 303 14.22 -0.23 -9.17
CA VAL A 303 14.93 -0.27 -7.89
C VAL A 303 13.92 -0.63 -6.81
N VAL A 304 14.15 -1.74 -6.10
CA VAL A 304 13.32 -2.21 -5.00
C VAL A 304 14.12 -2.09 -3.71
N MET A 305 13.64 -1.24 -2.81
CA MET A 305 14.12 -1.08 -1.44
C MET A 305 13.03 -1.64 -0.53
N GLN A 306 13.32 -2.70 0.22
CA GLN A 306 12.32 -3.33 1.08
C GLN A 306 12.90 -3.65 2.46
N CYS A 307 12.09 -3.52 3.51
CA CYS A 307 12.49 -3.89 4.86
C CYS A 307 13.76 -3.17 5.34
N LEU A 308 13.98 -1.92 4.93
CA LEU A 308 15.15 -1.16 5.34
C LEU A 308 14.91 -0.43 6.68
N GLU A 309 16.00 -0.13 7.37
CA GLU A 309 16.03 0.86 8.45
C GLU A 309 17.05 1.94 8.08
N VAL A 310 16.67 3.22 8.06
CA VAL A 310 17.56 4.30 7.61
C VAL A 310 17.52 5.49 8.58
N ASP A 311 18.63 5.73 9.27
CA ASP A 311 18.69 6.70 10.38
C ASP A 311 19.89 7.64 10.41
N GLY A 312 19.65 8.86 10.90
CA GLY A 312 20.68 9.83 11.27
C GLY A 312 21.36 10.59 10.13
N PHE A 313 20.93 10.41 8.88
CA PHE A 313 21.43 11.17 7.73
C PHE A 313 20.80 12.57 7.66
N GLY A 314 21.26 13.40 6.73
CA GLY A 314 20.50 14.57 6.30
C GLY A 314 19.18 14.15 5.67
N ILE A 315 19.26 13.34 4.61
CA ILE A 315 18.07 12.75 3.97
C ILE A 315 18.15 11.23 4.04
N GLY A 316 17.07 10.56 4.45
CA GLY A 316 17.03 9.09 4.50
C GLY A 316 17.22 8.48 3.11
N VAL A 317 16.30 8.78 2.19
CA VAL A 317 16.39 8.39 0.77
C VAL A 317 16.25 9.62 -0.13
N TYR A 318 17.22 9.84 -1.01
CA TYR A 318 17.18 10.89 -2.02
C TYR A 318 17.23 10.30 -3.43
N LEU A 319 16.15 10.53 -4.18
CA LEU A 319 15.99 10.16 -5.58
C LEU A 319 16.06 11.43 -6.45
N ASN A 320 17.10 11.56 -7.27
CA ASN A 320 17.30 12.74 -8.11
C ASN A 320 17.63 12.30 -9.54
N SER A 321 16.62 12.33 -10.40
CA SER A 321 16.76 11.94 -11.81
C SER A 321 16.73 13.16 -12.73
N ASN A 322 17.71 13.23 -13.62
CA ASN A 322 17.83 14.28 -14.62
C ASN A 322 16.95 14.04 -15.87
N ASP A 323 16.29 12.88 -16.01
CA ASP A 323 15.65 12.47 -17.28
C ASP A 323 14.16 12.07 -17.17
N LEU A 324 13.61 11.61 -18.29
CA LEU A 324 12.23 11.14 -18.46
C LEU A 324 12.12 9.60 -18.51
N GLU A 325 13.24 8.90 -18.33
CA GLU A 325 13.34 7.45 -18.58
C GLU A 325 13.59 6.66 -17.30
N SER A 326 13.89 7.34 -16.19
CA SER A 326 14.03 6.75 -14.85
C SER A 326 12.66 6.41 -14.24
N GLY A 327 12.53 5.24 -13.62
CA GLY A 327 11.29 4.86 -12.96
C GLY A 327 11.22 3.45 -12.37
N ASP A 328 10.02 3.05 -11.94
CA ASP A 328 9.79 1.83 -11.16
C ASP A 328 10.66 1.77 -9.89
N ILE A 329 10.71 2.88 -9.14
CA ILE A 329 11.45 2.99 -7.87
C ILE A 329 10.47 2.75 -6.72
N THR A 330 10.67 1.67 -5.98
CA THR A 330 9.78 1.25 -4.88
C THR A 330 10.55 1.25 -3.56
N LEU A 331 9.97 1.89 -2.53
CA LEU A 331 10.34 1.69 -1.13
C LEU A 331 9.14 1.06 -0.41
N SER A 332 9.33 -0.08 0.22
CA SER A 332 8.26 -0.73 0.97
C SER A 332 8.69 -1.34 2.30
N ASP A 333 7.73 -1.49 3.22
CA ASP A 333 7.90 -2.22 4.48
C ASP A 333 9.08 -1.73 5.34
N SER A 334 9.49 -0.46 5.16
CA SER A 334 10.74 0.11 5.68
C SER A 334 10.50 1.17 6.76
N HIS A 335 11.48 1.37 7.64
CA HIS A 335 11.47 2.38 8.69
C HIS A 335 12.53 3.46 8.41
N ILE A 336 12.08 4.67 8.06
CA ILE A 336 12.95 5.81 7.75
C ILE A 336 12.76 6.84 8.86
N HIS A 337 13.78 7.06 9.71
CA HIS A 337 13.60 7.86 10.92
C HIS A 337 14.83 8.63 11.37
N ASP A 338 14.63 9.64 12.23
CA ASP A 338 15.67 10.49 12.80
C ASP A 338 16.56 11.23 11.76
N ASN A 339 16.13 11.36 10.50
CA ASN A 339 16.92 12.05 9.47
C ASN A 339 16.70 13.57 9.57
N GLY A 340 17.78 14.34 9.54
CA GLY A 340 17.77 15.76 9.93
C GLY A 340 16.94 16.68 9.02
N VAL A 341 16.86 16.38 7.72
CA VAL A 341 16.25 17.26 6.70
C VAL A 341 14.95 16.66 6.16
N MET A 342 14.98 15.41 5.69
CA MET A 342 13.79 14.70 5.18
C MET A 342 13.94 13.17 5.33
N GLY A 343 12.83 12.44 5.43
CA GLY A 343 12.84 10.98 5.31
C GLY A 343 13.01 10.56 3.86
N TRP A 344 12.16 11.11 2.98
CA TRP A 344 12.21 10.90 1.53
C TRP A 344 12.26 12.24 0.78
N LEU A 345 13.15 12.35 -0.21
CA LEU A 345 13.17 13.45 -1.18
C LEU A 345 13.19 12.91 -2.62
N GLY A 346 12.31 13.45 -3.46
CA GLY A 346 12.33 13.30 -4.92
C GLY A 346 11.39 12.24 -5.46
N GLY A 347 11.59 11.85 -6.71
CA GLY A 347 10.59 11.13 -7.48
C GLY A 347 11.02 10.89 -8.94
N THR A 348 10.33 9.96 -9.57
CA THR A 348 10.54 9.50 -10.95
C THR A 348 9.19 9.08 -11.55
N HIS A 349 9.18 8.50 -12.75
CA HIS A 349 8.02 7.75 -13.23
C HIS A 349 7.76 6.52 -12.35
N ARG A 350 6.51 6.25 -11.96
CA ARG A 350 6.14 5.04 -11.19
C ARG A 350 6.91 4.89 -9.86
N THR A 351 7.12 6.01 -9.14
CA THR A 351 7.60 5.97 -7.75
C THR A 351 6.53 5.39 -6.83
N ARG A 352 6.89 4.42 -5.99
CA ARG A 352 5.99 3.76 -5.04
C ARG A 352 6.54 3.81 -3.62
N LEU A 353 5.76 4.34 -2.69
CA LEU A 353 6.01 4.30 -1.25
C LEU A 353 4.88 3.49 -0.61
N GLU A 354 5.14 2.25 -0.19
CA GLU A 354 4.10 1.35 0.31
C GLU A 354 4.42 0.76 1.69
N ARG A 355 3.54 0.92 2.68
CA ARG A 355 3.68 0.31 4.03
C ARG A 355 4.93 0.72 4.82
N ASN A 356 5.44 1.93 4.62
CA ASN A 356 6.61 2.43 5.34
C ASN A 356 6.22 3.21 6.61
N ARG A 357 7.09 3.17 7.64
CA ARG A 357 7.06 4.08 8.78
C ARG A 357 8.07 5.21 8.55
N PHE A 358 7.58 6.44 8.57
CA PHE A 358 8.33 7.68 8.37
C PHE A 358 8.22 8.53 9.64
N HIS A 359 9.22 8.49 10.50
CA HIS A 359 9.10 8.97 11.89
C HIS A 359 10.23 9.93 12.27
N ASN A 360 9.91 11.07 12.90
CA ASN A 360 10.91 12.01 13.41
C ASN A 360 11.95 12.43 12.33
N ASN A 361 11.49 12.80 11.13
CA ASN A 361 12.36 13.33 10.08
C ASN A 361 12.14 14.84 9.88
N GLY A 362 13.20 15.58 9.53
CA GLY A 362 13.15 17.03 9.28
C GLY A 362 13.37 17.91 10.51
N TRP A 363 13.86 17.33 11.61
CA TRP A 363 14.06 18.01 12.90
C TRP A 363 15.21 19.05 12.89
N LEU A 364 16.18 18.94 11.97
CA LEU A 364 17.30 19.88 11.90
C LEU A 364 16.90 21.13 11.10
N ASN A 365 16.97 22.29 11.77
CA ASN A 365 16.50 23.56 11.24
C ASN A 365 15.02 23.49 10.78
N ALA A 366 14.20 22.76 11.55
CA ALA A 366 12.78 22.56 11.29
C ALA A 366 12.06 23.88 10.94
N SER A 367 11.32 23.84 9.84
CA SER A 367 10.59 24.97 9.28
C SER A 367 9.53 24.47 8.30
N ALA A 368 8.69 25.38 7.77
CA ALA A 368 7.74 25.08 6.71
C ALA A 368 8.35 24.55 5.40
N LEU A 369 9.69 24.55 5.26
CA LEU A 369 10.41 23.97 4.12
C LEU A 369 10.94 22.55 4.41
N GLN A 370 10.82 22.05 5.64
CA GLN A 370 11.18 20.69 6.01
C GLN A 370 9.96 19.77 5.97
N HIS A 371 10.20 18.51 5.66
CA HIS A 371 9.19 17.55 5.26
C HIS A 371 9.56 16.15 5.75
N ASN A 372 8.57 15.31 6.04
CA ASN A 372 8.84 13.90 6.30
C ASN A 372 9.00 13.15 4.96
N VAL A 373 8.02 13.33 4.06
CA VAL A 373 8.05 12.86 2.67
C VAL A 373 7.84 14.02 1.70
N TYR A 374 8.81 14.26 0.82
CA TYR A 374 8.74 15.26 -0.25
C TYR A 374 8.87 14.58 -1.61
N LEU A 375 7.75 14.45 -2.33
CA LEU A 375 7.73 13.93 -3.70
C LEU A 375 7.89 15.08 -4.69
N SER A 376 8.97 15.04 -5.46
CA SER A 376 9.22 16.00 -6.55
C SER A 376 9.79 15.34 -7.80
N GLN A 377 9.77 16.07 -8.91
CA GLN A 377 10.26 15.61 -10.21
C GLN A 377 9.50 14.39 -10.81
N MET A 378 8.37 13.98 -10.21
CA MET A 378 7.45 13.00 -10.78
C MET A 378 6.75 13.60 -12.00
N LYS A 379 6.80 12.88 -13.13
CA LYS A 379 6.24 13.31 -14.43
C LYS A 379 5.25 12.29 -15.00
N SER A 380 4.82 11.33 -14.19
CA SER A 380 3.68 10.43 -14.45
C SER A 380 3.08 9.97 -13.12
N ASP A 381 2.40 8.83 -13.17
CA ASP A 381 1.84 8.08 -12.05
C ASP A 381 2.86 7.79 -10.94
N GLY A 382 2.34 7.78 -9.71
CA GLY A 382 3.04 7.41 -8.49
C GLY A 382 2.02 6.88 -7.47
N VAL A 383 2.50 6.10 -6.50
CA VAL A 383 1.65 5.50 -5.46
C VAL A 383 2.24 5.76 -4.09
N VAL A 384 1.44 6.30 -3.18
CA VAL A 384 1.76 6.43 -1.75
C VAL A 384 0.67 5.72 -0.97
N ARG A 385 0.94 4.52 -0.47
CA ARG A 385 -0.08 3.64 0.09
C ARG A 385 0.27 3.06 1.46
N GLY A 386 -0.63 3.16 2.43
CA GLY A 386 -0.49 2.43 3.70
C GLY A 386 0.70 2.85 4.56
N ASN A 387 1.30 4.01 4.33
CA ASN A 387 2.43 4.50 5.11
C ASN A 387 1.93 5.14 6.42
N TRP A 388 2.75 5.08 7.47
CA TRP A 388 2.55 5.83 8.71
C TRP A 388 3.59 6.94 8.81
N LEU A 389 3.12 8.19 8.84
CA LEU A 389 3.93 9.38 9.05
C LEU A 389 3.62 9.98 10.42
N SER A 390 4.66 10.26 11.19
CA SER A 390 4.53 10.93 12.49
C SER A 390 5.76 11.72 12.89
N ASP A 391 5.56 12.69 13.77
CA ASP A 391 6.60 13.58 14.32
C ASP A 391 7.39 14.29 13.21
N SER A 392 6.65 14.89 12.27
CA SER A 392 7.21 15.51 11.07
C SER A 392 7.78 16.90 11.37
N ALA A 393 9.02 17.13 10.97
CA ALA A 393 9.70 18.43 11.07
C ALA A 393 9.56 19.08 12.46
N LEU A 394 9.97 18.36 13.51
CA LEU A 394 9.90 18.84 14.89
C LEU A 394 10.90 19.97 15.18
N ASP A 395 10.40 21.07 15.74
CA ASP A 395 11.23 22.16 16.25
C ASP A 395 11.84 21.87 17.63
N MET A 396 12.58 22.83 18.19
CA MET A 396 13.23 22.70 19.51
C MET A 396 12.26 22.58 20.70
N ASN A 397 10.95 22.68 20.48
CA ASN A 397 9.88 22.53 21.47
C ASN A 397 9.03 21.27 21.20
N ASP A 398 9.57 20.34 20.41
CA ASP A 398 8.88 19.15 19.89
C ASP A 398 7.59 19.48 19.13
N GLN A 399 7.51 20.64 18.46
CA GLN A 399 6.34 21.02 17.64
C GLN A 399 6.57 20.72 16.16
N CYS A 400 5.61 20.06 15.50
CA CYS A 400 5.62 19.98 14.04
C CYS A 400 5.48 21.41 13.46
N VAL A 401 6.38 21.79 12.55
CA VAL A 401 6.38 23.11 11.88
C VAL A 401 6.47 23.02 10.35
N GLY A 402 6.49 21.80 9.79
CA GLY A 402 6.59 21.51 8.36
C GLY A 402 5.40 20.74 7.81
N THR A 403 5.51 20.22 6.59
CA THR A 403 4.45 19.39 5.97
C THR A 403 4.82 17.92 6.07
N SER A 404 3.91 17.08 6.56
CA SER A 404 4.16 15.65 6.78
C SER A 404 4.40 14.94 5.44
N LEU A 405 3.43 15.03 4.51
CA LEU A 405 3.56 14.54 3.15
C LEU A 405 3.23 15.63 2.14
N VAL A 406 4.12 15.83 1.18
CA VAL A 406 3.89 16.76 0.07
C VAL A 406 4.26 16.18 -1.29
N ALA A 407 3.51 16.58 -2.32
CA ALA A 407 3.88 16.42 -3.72
C ALA A 407 3.99 17.79 -4.41
N HIS A 408 5.21 18.15 -4.87
CA HIS A 408 5.52 19.37 -5.64
C HIS A 408 6.17 18.98 -6.97
N ASN A 409 5.41 19.05 -8.06
CA ASN A 409 5.79 18.40 -9.31
C ASN A 409 5.39 19.18 -10.57
N ASP A 410 6.35 19.25 -11.51
CA ASP A 410 6.14 19.72 -12.86
C ASP A 410 5.35 18.69 -13.69
N ASN A 411 4.02 18.69 -13.60
CA ASN A 411 3.08 17.84 -14.37
C ASN A 411 2.98 16.39 -13.88
N THR A 412 2.62 16.20 -12.60
CA THR A 412 2.19 14.90 -12.09
C THR A 412 0.82 14.53 -12.63
N VAL A 413 0.64 13.26 -12.98
CA VAL A 413 -0.56 12.74 -13.62
C VAL A 413 -0.91 11.39 -12.99
N ASP A 414 -2.17 11.17 -12.60
CA ASP A 414 -2.65 9.89 -12.02
C ASP A 414 -1.88 9.46 -10.73
N LEU A 415 -1.49 10.41 -9.88
CA LEU A 415 -0.92 10.15 -8.54
C LEU A 415 -1.99 9.63 -7.58
N LEU A 416 -1.72 8.49 -6.94
CA LEU A 416 -2.59 7.87 -5.95
C LEU A 416 -1.98 7.96 -4.55
N ILE A 417 -2.64 8.65 -3.63
CA ILE A 417 -2.27 8.70 -2.21
C ILE A 417 -3.41 8.09 -1.40
N GLU A 418 -3.24 6.87 -0.90
CA GLU A 418 -4.33 6.16 -0.23
C GLU A 418 -3.97 5.39 1.04
N ASN A 419 -4.94 5.35 1.96
CA ASN A 419 -4.92 4.50 3.15
C ASN A 419 -3.69 4.72 4.06
N ASN A 420 -3.10 5.92 4.01
CA ASN A 420 -1.99 6.31 4.88
C ASN A 420 -2.52 6.84 6.22
N LEU A 421 -1.74 6.63 7.28
CA LEU A 421 -1.90 7.31 8.57
C LEU A 421 -0.92 8.47 8.64
N ILE A 422 -1.41 9.68 8.86
CA ILE A 422 -0.59 10.87 9.12
C ILE A 422 -1.05 11.46 10.46
N GLU A 423 -0.19 11.45 11.46
CA GLU A 423 -0.55 12.00 12.77
C GLU A 423 0.58 12.76 13.45
N GLU A 424 0.24 13.87 14.09
CA GLU A 424 1.22 14.73 14.75
C GLU A 424 0.83 14.92 16.23
N ARG A 425 1.78 14.67 17.12
CA ARG A 425 1.52 14.68 18.58
C ARG A 425 1.39 16.10 19.14
N ASN A 426 1.99 17.08 18.47
CA ASN A 426 2.13 18.46 18.93
C ASN A 426 2.24 19.42 17.72
N PRO A 427 1.16 19.62 16.95
CA PRO A 427 1.18 20.52 15.80
C PRO A 427 1.34 21.99 16.21
N SER A 428 2.16 22.73 15.48
CA SER A 428 2.03 24.19 15.41
C SER A 428 1.05 24.59 14.29
N PRO A 429 0.61 25.86 14.22
CA PRO A 429 -0.12 26.37 13.05
C PRO A 429 0.65 26.27 11.72
N GLY A 430 1.98 26.13 11.75
CA GLY A 430 2.80 25.89 10.56
C GLY A 430 2.80 24.44 10.07
N CYS A 431 2.36 23.50 10.91
CA CYS A 431 2.30 22.08 10.57
C CYS A 431 1.20 21.78 9.55
N TRP A 432 1.51 21.08 8.46
CA TRP A 432 0.52 20.64 7.46
C TRP A 432 0.55 19.10 7.34
N GLY A 433 -0.60 18.50 7.05
CA GLY A 433 -0.73 17.05 6.87
C GLY A 433 -0.26 16.57 5.51
N LEU A 434 -1.21 16.38 4.60
CA LEU A 434 -1.04 15.88 3.24
C LEU A 434 -1.36 16.98 2.23
N THR A 435 -0.43 17.31 1.32
CA THR A 435 -0.76 18.21 0.21
C THR A 435 -0.21 17.79 -1.16
N VAL A 436 -0.94 18.17 -2.22
CA VAL A 436 -0.56 18.03 -3.63
C VAL A 436 -0.63 19.41 -4.27
N ASP A 437 0.51 20.11 -4.35
CA ASP A 437 0.54 21.54 -4.67
C ASP A 437 1.61 21.89 -5.71
N ALA A 438 1.49 23.08 -6.29
CA ALA A 438 2.61 23.79 -6.89
C ALA A 438 3.47 24.50 -5.82
N ALA A 439 4.78 24.28 -5.80
CA ALA A 439 5.75 25.11 -5.09
C ALA A 439 7.06 25.35 -5.87
N GLY A 440 7.06 26.34 -6.75
CA GLY A 440 8.24 26.61 -7.58
C GLY A 440 8.25 27.96 -8.30
N SER A 441 9.08 27.98 -9.34
CA SER A 441 9.17 29.07 -10.33
C SER A 441 8.99 28.57 -11.77
N THR A 442 8.69 27.28 -11.91
CA THR A 442 8.28 26.56 -13.11
C THR A 442 6.75 26.48 -13.17
N THR A 443 6.19 26.03 -14.29
CA THR A 443 4.76 25.71 -14.36
C THR A 443 4.52 24.35 -13.72
N GLU A 444 3.89 24.35 -12.55
CA GLU A 444 3.48 23.12 -11.90
C GLU A 444 2.00 22.83 -12.18
N SER A 445 1.70 21.55 -12.36
CA SER A 445 0.33 21.07 -12.56
C SER A 445 0.17 19.65 -12.06
N HIS A 446 -1.02 19.35 -11.57
CA HIS A 446 -1.42 18.02 -11.14
C HIS A 446 -2.71 17.65 -11.87
N GLN A 447 -2.80 16.42 -12.37
CA GLN A 447 -3.99 15.96 -13.12
C GLN A 447 -4.44 14.61 -12.59
N ARG A 448 -5.73 14.49 -12.25
CA ARG A 448 -6.37 13.24 -11.79
C ARG A 448 -5.66 12.61 -10.60
N ALA A 449 -5.09 13.43 -9.71
CA ALA A 449 -4.58 12.94 -8.44
C ALA A 449 -5.76 12.45 -7.58
N VAL A 450 -5.61 11.28 -6.97
CA VAL A 450 -6.63 10.65 -6.12
C VAL A 450 -6.08 10.52 -4.70
N ILE A 451 -6.69 11.24 -3.77
CA ILE A 451 -6.40 11.20 -2.33
C ILE A 451 -7.56 10.48 -1.67
N ARG A 452 -7.38 9.23 -1.23
CA ARG A 452 -8.50 8.44 -0.68
C ARG A 452 -8.21 7.57 0.52
N GLY A 453 -9.20 7.40 1.40
CA GLY A 453 -9.10 6.47 2.54
C GLY A 453 -7.99 6.78 3.56
N ASN A 454 -7.36 7.96 3.50
CA ASN A 454 -6.31 8.35 4.45
C ASN A 454 -6.92 8.78 5.79
N LEU A 455 -6.23 8.50 6.90
CA LEU A 455 -6.52 9.08 8.22
C LEU A 455 -5.48 10.17 8.52
N VAL A 456 -5.92 11.42 8.63
CA VAL A 456 -5.08 12.56 9.00
C VAL A 456 -5.53 13.10 10.36
N ARG A 457 -4.67 13.02 11.37
CA ARG A 457 -5.00 13.30 12.77
C ARG A 457 -4.08 14.36 13.38
N ASN A 458 -4.67 15.39 13.99
CA ASN A 458 -3.97 16.37 14.83
C ASN A 458 -2.75 17.04 14.17
N VAL A 459 -2.84 17.30 12.86
CA VAL A 459 -1.87 18.15 12.14
C VAL A 459 -2.22 19.63 12.36
N GLY A 460 -1.43 20.56 11.86
CA GLY A 460 -1.70 22.00 12.04
C GLY A 460 -2.76 22.55 11.10
N ASN A 461 -2.55 23.76 10.58
CA ASN A 461 -3.60 24.57 9.94
C ASN A 461 -4.27 23.96 8.70
N LEU A 462 -3.72 22.88 8.14
CA LEU A 462 -4.28 22.19 6.98
C LEU A 462 -4.07 20.68 7.11
N ALA A 463 -5.14 19.88 6.99
CA ALA A 463 -5.02 18.43 7.02
C ALA A 463 -4.85 17.78 5.63
N ILE A 464 -5.72 18.09 4.68
CA ILE A 464 -5.63 17.62 3.30
C ILE A 464 -5.80 18.82 2.38
N GLY A 465 -4.87 19.03 1.44
CA GLY A 465 -4.93 20.13 0.48
C GLY A 465 -4.52 19.75 -0.93
N VAL A 466 -5.14 20.40 -1.91
CA VAL A 466 -4.66 20.38 -3.30
C VAL A 466 -4.56 21.81 -3.84
N ALA A 467 -3.61 22.05 -4.74
CA ALA A 467 -3.52 23.26 -5.56
C ALA A 467 -2.98 22.92 -6.95
N SER A 468 -3.28 23.76 -7.95
CA SER A 468 -2.92 23.52 -9.37
C SER A 468 -3.41 22.16 -9.92
N CYS A 469 -4.56 21.68 -9.42
CA CYS A 469 -5.05 20.32 -9.59
C CYS A 469 -6.29 20.28 -10.49
N VAL A 470 -6.23 19.53 -11.60
CA VAL A 470 -7.34 19.36 -12.55
C VAL A 470 -7.89 17.92 -12.47
N ASP A 471 -9.22 17.78 -12.40
CA ASP A 471 -9.94 16.50 -12.28
C ASP A 471 -9.51 15.65 -11.07
N CYS A 472 -9.04 16.29 -10.00
CA CYS A 472 -8.53 15.62 -8.81
C CYS A 472 -9.66 15.17 -7.86
N ILE A 473 -9.46 14.06 -7.15
CA ILE A 473 -10.46 13.42 -6.29
C ILE A 473 -9.95 13.34 -4.85
N ILE A 474 -10.77 13.79 -3.89
CA ILE A 474 -10.56 13.66 -2.46
C ILE A 474 -11.77 12.88 -1.90
N GLU A 475 -11.60 11.59 -1.61
CA GLU A 475 -12.72 10.72 -1.22
C GLU A 475 -12.45 9.74 -0.08
N ASN A 476 -13.47 9.38 0.71
CA ASN A 476 -13.36 8.40 1.81
C ASN A 476 -12.29 8.72 2.87
N ASN A 477 -11.74 9.95 2.93
CA ASN A 477 -10.72 10.29 3.92
C ASN A 477 -11.36 10.65 5.26
N ILE A 478 -10.62 10.41 6.34
CA ILE A 478 -10.94 10.89 7.68
C ILE A 478 -9.94 11.95 8.10
N VAL A 479 -10.47 13.08 8.59
CA VAL A 479 -9.68 14.10 9.29
C VAL A 479 -10.18 14.20 10.73
N VAL A 480 -9.27 14.13 11.70
CA VAL A 480 -9.56 14.33 13.12
C VAL A 480 -8.68 15.46 13.66
N GLN A 481 -9.29 16.54 14.13
CA GLN A 481 -8.60 17.67 14.75
C GLN A 481 -9.08 17.88 16.18
N THR A 482 -8.19 17.76 17.17
CA THR A 482 -8.52 18.02 18.59
C THR A 482 -7.61 19.03 19.30
N LEU A 483 -6.48 19.40 18.68
CA LEU A 483 -5.40 20.14 19.35
C LEU A 483 -5.30 21.63 18.99
N ILE A 484 -5.67 22.05 17.77
CA ILE A 484 -5.43 23.42 17.29
C ILE A 484 -6.67 24.09 16.67
N GLY A 485 -6.81 25.39 16.91
CA GLY A 485 -7.88 26.23 16.35
C GLY A 485 -7.47 27.02 15.12
N GLY A 486 -8.44 27.36 14.28
CA GLY A 486 -8.24 28.04 12.99
C GLY A 486 -7.78 27.13 11.85
N ALA A 487 -7.96 25.81 11.97
CA ALA A 487 -7.53 24.84 10.97
C ALA A 487 -8.52 24.73 9.80
N THR A 488 -8.04 24.21 8.67
CA THR A 488 -8.85 23.73 7.56
C THR A 488 -8.71 22.21 7.45
N GLY A 489 -9.83 21.48 7.42
CA GLY A 489 -9.81 20.02 7.23
C GLY A 489 -9.35 19.64 5.83
N ILE A 490 -10.25 19.76 4.85
CA ILE A 490 -9.97 19.54 3.43
C ILE A 490 -10.05 20.88 2.67
N ALA A 491 -9.09 21.16 1.79
CA ALA A 491 -9.04 22.39 1.00
C ALA A 491 -8.77 22.17 -0.50
N SER A 492 -9.55 22.85 -1.35
CA SER A 492 -9.31 22.95 -2.79
C SER A 492 -9.75 24.33 -3.34
N PRO A 493 -8.81 25.22 -3.71
CA PRO A 493 -7.38 25.12 -3.46
C PRO A 493 -7.05 25.26 -1.96
N ASN A 494 -5.91 24.73 -1.55
CA ASN A 494 -5.33 25.03 -0.23
C ASN A 494 -4.47 26.31 -0.19
N ARG A 495 -4.08 26.82 -1.35
CA ARG A 495 -3.36 28.08 -1.54
C ARG A 495 -3.62 28.70 -2.92
N SER A 496 -3.56 30.03 -2.98
CA SER A 496 -3.48 30.76 -4.24
C SER A 496 -2.29 30.28 -5.07
N THR A 497 -2.54 29.75 -6.27
CA THR A 497 -1.47 29.55 -7.28
C THR A 497 -1.23 30.86 -8.03
N ALA A 498 -0.07 30.98 -8.68
CA ALA A 498 0.24 32.11 -9.53
C ALA A 498 0.44 31.64 -10.97
N ALA A 499 0.12 32.48 -11.97
CA ALA A 499 0.56 32.19 -13.33
C ALA A 499 2.10 32.07 -13.33
N PRO A 500 2.67 30.97 -13.85
CA PRO A 500 2.11 30.17 -14.95
C PRO A 500 1.44 28.84 -14.58
N ASP A 501 1.15 28.57 -13.31
CA ASP A 501 0.49 27.34 -12.85
C ASP A 501 -0.94 27.18 -13.41
N LEU A 502 -1.43 25.94 -13.47
CA LEU A 502 -2.85 25.70 -13.78
C LEU A 502 -3.76 26.23 -12.66
N ASP A 503 -4.98 26.61 -13.04
CA ASP A 503 -6.06 26.78 -12.06
C ASP A 503 -6.64 25.42 -11.67
N VAL A 504 -7.27 25.34 -10.50
CA VAL A 504 -8.01 24.17 -10.06
C VAL A 504 -9.27 24.05 -10.92
N SER A 505 -9.61 22.85 -11.37
CA SER A 505 -10.85 22.60 -12.13
C SER A 505 -11.30 21.16 -11.93
N GLY A 506 -12.62 20.93 -11.87
CA GLY A 506 -13.17 19.57 -11.82
C GLY A 506 -12.85 18.80 -10.53
N THR A 507 -12.46 19.48 -9.45
CA THR A 507 -12.11 18.77 -8.20
C THR A 507 -13.37 18.18 -7.55
N VAL A 508 -13.31 16.89 -7.24
CA VAL A 508 -14.36 16.13 -6.55
C VAL A 508 -13.96 15.93 -5.09
N VAL A 509 -14.75 16.46 -4.16
CA VAL A 509 -14.60 16.23 -2.71
C VAL A 509 -15.83 15.46 -2.23
N ARG A 510 -15.72 14.16 -1.99
CA ARG A 510 -16.89 13.32 -1.69
C ARG A 510 -16.71 12.29 -0.59
N ASN A 511 -17.77 11.99 0.15
CA ASN A 511 -17.77 10.90 1.13
C ASN A 511 -16.58 10.98 2.14
N ASN A 512 -16.12 12.18 2.51
CA ASN A 512 -15.11 12.33 3.56
C ASN A 512 -15.78 12.60 4.92
N SER A 513 -15.10 12.27 6.02
CA SER A 513 -15.54 12.61 7.38
C SER A 513 -14.49 13.50 8.06
N VAL A 514 -14.88 14.74 8.40
CA VAL A 514 -14.01 15.71 9.07
C VAL A 514 -14.57 16.04 10.44
N TYR A 515 -13.81 15.73 11.49
CA TYR A 515 -14.17 15.91 12.89
C TYR A 515 -13.28 16.95 13.57
N PHE A 516 -13.90 17.93 14.21
CA PHE A 516 -13.28 18.92 15.09
C PHE A 516 -13.79 18.73 16.52
N GLY A 517 -12.88 18.60 17.48
CA GLY A 517 -13.21 18.45 18.90
C GLY A 517 -12.17 19.08 19.83
N GLY A 518 -12.30 18.85 21.14
CA GLY A 518 -11.34 19.37 22.11
C GLY A 518 -11.25 20.90 22.07
N ALA A 519 -10.06 21.43 21.74
CA ALA A 519 -9.78 22.84 21.56
C ALA A 519 -9.78 23.30 20.08
N ALA A 520 -10.09 22.40 19.14
CA ALA A 520 -10.03 22.69 17.72
C ALA A 520 -11.23 23.51 17.23
N SER A 521 -10.97 24.31 16.19
CA SER A 521 -11.91 25.24 15.55
C SER A 521 -11.45 25.56 14.13
N GLY A 522 -12.29 26.19 13.32
CA GLY A 522 -11.98 26.54 11.92
C GLY A 522 -13.03 26.04 10.94
N ARG A 523 -12.60 25.52 9.79
CA ARG A 523 -13.50 25.08 8.70
C ARG A 523 -13.24 23.64 8.27
N ALA A 524 -14.29 22.84 8.14
CA ALA A 524 -14.14 21.42 7.79
C ALA A 524 -13.75 21.23 6.31
N TYR A 525 -14.38 21.99 5.41
CA TYR A 525 -14.16 21.96 3.96
C TYR A 525 -14.05 23.39 3.42
N TYR A 526 -12.96 23.70 2.73
CA TYR A 526 -12.83 24.91 1.90
C TYR A 526 -12.79 24.51 0.43
N VAL A 527 -13.79 24.93 -0.35
CA VAL A 527 -13.85 24.61 -1.79
C VAL A 527 -14.24 25.88 -2.56
N GLY A 528 -13.28 26.52 -3.21
CA GLY A 528 -13.50 27.87 -3.73
C GLY A 528 -12.23 28.58 -4.19
N GLU A 529 -12.03 29.81 -3.71
CA GLU A 529 -11.06 30.84 -4.08
C GLU A 529 -11.14 31.29 -5.56
N ARG A 530 -11.11 30.32 -6.49
CA ARG A 530 -10.91 30.43 -7.94
C ARG A 530 -11.10 29.04 -8.59
N GLY A 531 -10.92 28.93 -9.90
CA GLY A 531 -11.24 27.70 -10.62
C GLY A 531 -12.75 27.51 -10.82
N GLY A 532 -13.17 26.25 -10.94
CA GLY A 532 -14.58 25.89 -11.11
C GLY A 532 -14.80 24.41 -11.40
N ASP A 533 -16.03 24.08 -11.80
CA ASP A 533 -16.49 22.70 -12.03
C ASP A 533 -16.41 21.79 -10.79
N TYR A 534 -16.49 22.38 -9.58
CA TYR A 534 -16.38 21.65 -8.32
C TYR A 534 -17.58 20.71 -8.07
N VAL A 535 -17.28 19.55 -7.50
CA VAL A 535 -18.28 18.58 -7.03
C VAL A 535 -18.05 18.28 -5.56
N VAL A 536 -19.07 18.51 -4.72
CA VAL A 536 -18.99 18.33 -3.26
C VAL A 536 -20.20 17.52 -2.78
N THR A 537 -20.02 16.21 -2.53
CA THR A 537 -21.13 15.28 -2.26
C THR A 537 -20.91 14.39 -1.05
N ASN A 538 -21.98 14.08 -0.32
CA ASN A 538 -21.98 13.04 0.74
C ASN A 538 -20.96 13.23 1.87
N ASN A 539 -20.42 14.42 2.09
CA ASN A 539 -19.40 14.64 3.14
C ASN A 539 -20.05 14.85 4.52
N ILE A 540 -19.31 14.58 5.59
CA ILE A 540 -19.65 14.97 6.96
C ILE A 540 -18.64 15.99 7.49
N GLY A 541 -19.10 17.14 7.93
CA GLY A 541 -18.40 18.07 8.82
C GLY A 541 -19.01 18.04 10.22
N TYR A 542 -18.21 17.79 11.25
CA TYR A 542 -18.66 17.68 12.63
C TYR A 542 -17.81 18.54 13.57
N PHE A 543 -18.46 19.37 14.40
CA PHE A 543 -17.81 20.16 15.44
C PHE A 543 -18.41 19.82 16.81
N ALA A 544 -17.63 19.19 17.69
CA ALA A 544 -18.05 18.83 19.05
C ALA A 544 -18.23 20.06 19.95
N ASN A 545 -17.33 21.04 19.82
CA ASN A 545 -17.24 22.24 20.65
C ASN A 545 -17.19 23.52 19.77
N PRO A 546 -18.25 23.80 18.98
CA PRO A 546 -18.21 24.83 17.95
C PRO A 546 -17.95 26.23 18.53
N GLN A 547 -17.03 26.95 17.91
CA GLN A 547 -16.65 28.32 18.22
C GLN A 547 -17.34 29.33 17.29
N SER A 548 -17.35 30.60 17.69
CA SER A 548 -17.87 31.68 16.86
C SER A 548 -16.97 31.89 15.63
N GLY A 549 -17.46 31.48 14.46
CA GLY A 549 -16.74 31.55 13.18
C GLY A 549 -16.49 30.19 12.54
N ASP A 550 -16.82 29.09 13.23
CA ASP A 550 -16.68 27.75 12.67
C ASP A 550 -17.73 27.48 11.58
N SER A 551 -17.29 26.87 10.47
CA SER A 551 -18.15 26.43 9.37
C SER A 551 -17.81 25.00 8.93
N CYS A 552 -18.81 24.25 8.49
CA CYS A 552 -18.55 22.96 7.84
C CYS A 552 -18.06 23.17 6.42
N TYR A 553 -18.74 24.03 5.65
CA TYR A 553 -18.41 24.30 4.26
C TYR A 553 -18.14 25.79 4.07
N ASP A 554 -17.09 26.11 3.31
CA ASP A 554 -16.71 27.47 2.96
C ASP A 554 -16.61 27.56 1.43
N PHE A 555 -17.58 28.25 0.84
CA PHE A 555 -17.86 28.32 -0.59
C PHE A 555 -17.89 29.80 -1.03
N ASP A 556 -16.72 30.39 -1.29
CA ASP A 556 -16.57 31.83 -1.55
C ASP A 556 -16.74 32.24 -3.03
N LEU A 557 -16.92 31.27 -3.95
CA LEU A 557 -17.20 31.51 -5.37
C LEU A 557 -18.69 31.63 -5.68
N SER A 558 -19.03 32.13 -6.87
CA SER A 558 -20.40 32.15 -7.38
C SER A 558 -20.90 30.74 -7.72
N ALA A 559 -22.23 30.55 -7.69
CA ALA A 559 -22.86 29.23 -7.82
C ALA A 559 -22.56 28.48 -9.14
N ASP A 560 -22.17 29.19 -10.20
CA ASP A 560 -21.74 28.61 -11.47
C ASP A 560 -20.35 27.94 -11.44
N ALA A 561 -19.55 28.16 -10.39
CA ALA A 561 -18.31 27.43 -10.16
C ALA A 561 -18.52 26.00 -9.61
N TYR A 562 -19.73 25.66 -9.15
CA TYR A 562 -20.05 24.37 -8.53
C TYR A 562 -21.00 23.57 -9.42
N GLN A 563 -20.52 22.48 -10.02
CA GLN A 563 -21.37 21.60 -10.83
C GLN A 563 -22.40 20.84 -10.00
N LEU A 564 -22.02 20.44 -8.77
CA LEU A 564 -22.87 19.68 -7.87
C LEU A 564 -22.44 19.88 -6.41
N VAL A 565 -23.35 20.39 -5.57
CA VAL A 565 -23.23 20.33 -4.11
C VAL A 565 -24.47 19.61 -3.58
N ASN A 566 -24.32 18.43 -2.97
CA ASN A 566 -25.48 17.60 -2.64
C ASN A 566 -25.27 16.61 -1.48
N SER A 567 -26.27 16.52 -0.60
CA SER A 567 -26.33 15.57 0.52
C SER A 567 -25.15 15.65 1.48
N ASN A 568 -24.62 16.85 1.75
CA ASN A 568 -23.59 17.05 2.77
C ASN A 568 -24.21 17.30 4.15
N LEU A 569 -23.51 16.89 5.21
CA LEU A 569 -23.96 17.04 6.60
C LEU A 569 -23.04 17.99 7.38
N CYS A 570 -23.64 18.93 8.10
CA CYS A 570 -22.94 19.82 9.02
C CYS A 570 -23.51 19.74 10.44
N PHE A 571 -22.73 19.24 11.39
CA PHE A 571 -23.11 19.24 12.80
C PHE A 571 -22.27 20.21 13.63
N GLY A 572 -22.92 20.90 14.57
CA GLY A 572 -22.31 21.83 15.52
C GLY A 572 -22.01 23.24 14.96
N ALA A 573 -21.47 23.34 13.75
CA ALA A 573 -21.04 24.60 13.14
C ALA A 573 -22.09 25.26 12.22
N SER A 574 -21.74 26.39 11.61
CA SER A 574 -22.52 26.96 10.50
C SER A 574 -22.36 26.10 9.24
N PHE A 575 -23.44 25.92 8.45
CA PHE A 575 -23.37 25.07 7.26
C PHE A 575 -22.45 25.68 6.20
N ASP A 576 -22.78 26.88 5.74
CA ASP A 576 -22.01 27.62 4.74
C ASP A 576 -21.46 28.94 5.28
N SER A 577 -20.23 29.26 4.89
CA SER A 577 -19.73 30.63 4.76
C SER A 577 -19.55 30.94 3.26
N GLY A 578 -20.01 32.12 2.83
CA GLY A 578 -19.98 32.54 1.42
C GLY A 578 -21.31 32.41 0.69
N THR A 579 -21.32 31.70 -0.45
CA THR A 579 -22.48 31.51 -1.33
C THR A 579 -23.42 30.46 -0.75
N SER A 580 -24.49 30.94 -0.12
CA SER A 580 -25.38 30.09 0.66
C SER A 580 -26.46 29.37 -0.15
N GLY A 581 -26.88 28.21 0.36
CA GLY A 581 -27.99 27.44 -0.22
C GLY A 581 -27.64 26.65 -1.49
N LEU A 582 -26.35 26.36 -1.72
CA LEU A 582 -25.89 25.48 -2.80
C LEU A 582 -26.38 24.03 -2.60
N ASP A 583 -26.37 23.53 -1.37
CA ASP A 583 -26.86 22.18 -1.05
C ASP A 583 -28.33 22.20 -0.61
N GLY A 584 -29.23 21.93 -1.56
CA GLY A 584 -30.67 21.78 -1.29
C GLY A 584 -31.04 20.52 -0.48
N MET A 585 -30.08 19.60 -0.25
CA MET A 585 -30.25 18.36 0.50
C MET A 585 -29.38 18.34 1.78
N ALA A 586 -28.86 19.50 2.20
CA ALA A 586 -28.09 19.67 3.41
C ALA A 586 -28.76 19.07 4.66
N SER A 587 -28.00 18.34 5.46
CA SER A 587 -28.41 17.88 6.79
C SER A 587 -27.68 18.64 7.89
N SER A 588 -28.37 18.92 9.00
CA SER A 588 -27.76 19.39 10.24
C SER A 588 -28.04 18.47 11.43
N ALA A 589 -28.39 17.21 11.16
CA ALA A 589 -28.57 16.20 12.18
C ALA A 589 -27.22 15.77 12.76
N ASP A 590 -27.24 15.27 14.00
CA ASP A 590 -26.08 14.56 14.56
C ASP A 590 -25.85 13.28 13.74
N PRO A 591 -24.65 13.05 13.17
CA PRO A 591 -24.38 11.83 12.43
C PRO A 591 -24.38 10.60 13.33
N GLY A 592 -24.21 10.72 14.65
CA GLY A 592 -24.19 9.58 15.57
C GLY A 592 -23.03 8.63 15.27
N PHE A 593 -21.81 9.02 15.65
CA PHE A 593 -20.62 8.16 15.54
C PHE A 593 -20.53 7.16 16.70
N LEU A 594 -19.92 5.99 16.45
CA LEU A 594 -19.76 4.92 17.46
C LEU A 594 -18.97 5.38 18.70
N ASP A 595 -17.79 6.02 18.51
CA ASP A 595 -16.92 6.44 19.62
C ASP A 595 -16.00 7.60 19.20
N ALA A 596 -16.57 8.74 18.84
CA ALA A 596 -15.79 9.89 18.38
C ALA A 596 -14.97 10.52 19.53
N PRO A 597 -13.67 10.85 19.33
CA PRO A 597 -12.97 11.00 18.05
C PRO A 597 -12.23 9.76 17.53
N ASP A 598 -12.25 8.65 18.28
CA ASP A 598 -11.41 7.49 18.01
C ASP A 598 -12.01 6.56 16.94
N ASP A 599 -13.35 6.50 16.86
CA ASP A 599 -14.10 5.79 15.83
C ASP A 599 -15.23 6.67 15.24
N LEU A 600 -15.11 6.99 13.95
CA LEU A 600 -16.10 7.75 13.18
C LEU A 600 -16.99 6.88 12.28
N ARG A 601 -17.07 5.57 12.54
CA ARG A 601 -18.15 4.72 11.98
C ARG A 601 -19.49 5.18 12.52
N LEU A 602 -20.56 4.94 11.76
CA LEU A 602 -21.91 5.38 12.10
C LEU A 602 -22.62 4.36 13.00
N GLU A 603 -23.42 4.86 13.93
CA GLU A 603 -24.36 4.07 14.73
C GLU A 603 -25.50 3.49 13.89
N SER A 604 -26.10 2.41 14.40
CA SER A 604 -27.14 1.66 13.65
C SER A 604 -28.41 2.47 13.32
N ASP A 605 -28.71 3.52 14.10
CA ASP A 605 -29.83 4.45 13.92
C ASP A 605 -29.37 5.85 13.46
N SER A 606 -28.14 5.96 12.95
CA SER A 606 -27.50 7.19 12.47
C SER A 606 -28.39 8.00 11.50
N ALA A 607 -28.40 9.32 11.69
CA ALA A 607 -29.06 10.24 10.75
C ALA A 607 -28.28 10.44 9.43
N ALA A 608 -27.05 9.94 9.34
CA ALA A 608 -26.23 9.90 8.12
C ALA A 608 -26.44 8.61 7.30
N ARG A 609 -27.11 7.59 7.85
CA ARG A 609 -27.38 6.32 7.16
C ARG A 609 -28.43 6.47 6.04
N ASP A 610 -28.19 5.84 4.88
CA ASP A 610 -29.07 5.86 3.70
C ASP A 610 -29.45 7.29 3.22
N ARG A 611 -28.56 8.28 3.37
CA ARG A 611 -28.84 9.71 3.05
C ARG A 611 -28.07 10.28 1.86
N GLY A 612 -27.04 9.58 1.41
CA GLY A 612 -26.19 10.04 0.33
C GLY A 612 -26.92 10.16 -0.99
N THR A 613 -26.49 11.13 -1.78
CA THR A 613 -26.84 11.20 -3.20
C THR A 613 -26.14 10.06 -3.95
N THR A 614 -26.80 9.54 -4.97
CA THR A 614 -26.21 8.56 -5.91
C THR A 614 -25.42 9.24 -7.04
N LEU A 615 -25.35 10.58 -7.02
CA LEU A 615 -24.60 11.38 -7.97
C LEU A 615 -23.17 11.63 -7.45
N SER A 616 -22.16 11.15 -8.17
CA SER A 616 -20.74 11.17 -7.75
C SER A 616 -20.50 10.49 -6.40
N VAL A 617 -20.39 9.16 -6.44
CA VAL A 617 -20.11 8.29 -5.29
C VAL A 617 -18.92 7.39 -5.65
N PRO A 618 -18.00 7.08 -4.71
CA PRO A 618 -17.02 6.01 -4.91
C PRO A 618 -17.70 4.64 -4.96
N THR A 619 -17.03 3.63 -5.52
CA THR A 619 -17.56 2.25 -5.54
C THR A 619 -17.52 1.56 -4.17
N THR A 620 -16.64 2.04 -3.28
CA THR A 620 -16.39 1.47 -1.95
C THR A 620 -16.26 2.57 -0.89
N ASP A 621 -16.28 2.19 0.38
CA ASP A 621 -15.95 3.04 1.52
C ASP A 621 -14.42 3.06 1.82
N MET A 622 -14.04 3.63 2.97
CA MET A 622 -12.66 3.68 3.47
C MET A 622 -12.05 2.30 3.81
N LEU A 623 -12.86 1.33 4.24
CA LEU A 623 -12.42 -0.04 4.52
C LEU A 623 -12.40 -0.91 3.26
N GLY A 624 -12.99 -0.42 2.18
CA GLY A 624 -13.15 -1.11 0.91
C GLY A 624 -14.51 -1.83 0.77
N ASN A 625 -15.42 -1.71 1.74
CA ASN A 625 -16.76 -2.26 1.63
C ASN A 625 -17.50 -1.63 0.44
N PRO A 626 -18.28 -2.37 -0.37
CA PRO A 626 -19.13 -1.79 -1.40
C PRO A 626 -20.08 -0.73 -0.82
N ARG A 627 -20.28 0.38 -1.54
CA ARG A 627 -21.33 1.36 -1.21
C ARG A 627 -22.71 0.83 -1.58
N ASP A 628 -23.69 1.13 -0.74
CA ASP A 628 -25.07 0.71 -0.91
C ASP A 628 -25.80 1.54 -1.99
N THR A 629 -27.00 1.08 -2.39
CA THR A 629 -27.75 1.75 -3.47
C THR A 629 -28.17 3.19 -3.17
N THR A 630 -28.26 3.53 -1.88
CA THR A 630 -28.32 4.90 -1.37
C THR A 630 -27.22 4.99 -0.32
N PRO A 631 -26.06 5.57 -0.63
CA PRO A 631 -24.88 5.41 0.20
C PRO A 631 -25.02 6.16 1.53
N ASP A 632 -24.22 5.78 2.52
CA ASP A 632 -24.07 6.55 3.74
C ASP A 632 -23.29 7.85 3.50
N LEU A 633 -23.48 8.83 4.38
CA LEU A 633 -22.63 10.03 4.39
C LEU A 633 -21.29 9.73 5.06
N GLY A 634 -20.24 10.37 4.58
CA GLY A 634 -18.90 10.25 5.12
C GLY A 634 -18.13 9.03 4.64
N ALA A 635 -17.03 8.74 5.35
CA ALA A 635 -15.97 7.83 4.91
C ALA A 635 -16.29 6.33 4.99
N TYR A 636 -17.22 5.93 5.85
CA TYR A 636 -17.63 4.54 6.05
C TYR A 636 -18.98 4.25 5.39
N GLU A 637 -19.24 2.98 5.12
CA GLU A 637 -20.58 2.42 4.92
C GLU A 637 -20.96 1.55 6.13
N THR A 638 -22.22 1.59 6.54
CA THR A 638 -22.74 0.67 7.57
C THR A 638 -23.00 -0.73 7.00
N PRO A 639 -22.68 -1.81 7.75
CA PRO A 639 -23.03 -3.19 7.36
C PRO A 639 -24.53 -3.53 7.42
#